data_AF-A0A937VI31-F1
#
_entry.id   AF-A0A937VI31-F1
#
_cell.length_a   1.000
_cell.length_b   1.000
_cell.length_c   1.000
_cell.angle_alpha   90.00
_cell.angle_beta   90.00
_cell.angle_gamma   90.00
#
_symmetry.space_group_name_H-M   'P 1'
#
loop_
_entity.id
_entity.type
_entity.pdbx_description
1 polymer ?
#
loop_
_entity_poly.entity_id
_entity_poly.type
_entity_poly.pdbx_seq_one_letter_code
_entity_poly.pdbx_strand_id
1 'polypeptide(L)'
;CSTCGHHVYPAAGTFLANSSLPLRTWSRAAGFVTGCGDEPGVQDLAVQLGVSYRTALRLRRRIQQAREEGGRDARLVASLAALCPAGNARMTLRLPRRAAAGPLPRHATRSVPPPARR
;
A
#
# COMPACT_ATOMS: atom_id res chain seq x y z
N CYS A 1 20.73 -6.08 26.89
CA CYS A 1 21.37 -6.87 27.95
C CYS A 1 21.35 -6.01 29.21
N SER A 2 20.53 -6.33 30.20
CA SER A 2 20.45 -5.56 31.45
C SER A 2 21.74 -5.62 32.28
N THR A 3 22.55 -6.67 32.09
CA THR A 3 23.82 -6.86 32.81
C THR A 3 25.01 -6.16 32.15
N CYS A 4 25.01 -6.04 30.83
CA CYS A 4 26.17 -5.60 30.05
C CYS A 4 25.90 -4.36 29.17
N GLY A 5 24.70 -3.79 29.24
CA GLY A 5 24.29 -2.61 28.46
C GLY A 5 24.16 -2.83 26.95
N HIS A 6 24.60 -3.98 26.42
CA HIS A 6 24.57 -4.25 24.99
C HIS A 6 23.12 -4.45 24.49
N HIS A 7 22.66 -3.55 23.63
CA HIS A 7 21.35 -3.63 22.97
C HIS A 7 21.52 -4.20 21.57
N VAL A 8 21.10 -5.45 21.38
CA VAL A 8 21.05 -6.06 20.05
C VAL A 8 19.76 -5.61 19.38
N TYR A 9 19.87 -4.87 18.28
CA TYR A 9 18.75 -4.54 17.42
C TYR A 9 18.70 -5.55 16.27
N PRO A 10 17.74 -6.49 16.24
CA PRO A 10 17.68 -7.52 15.21
C PRO A 10 17.50 -6.98 13.78
N ALA A 11 17.00 -5.75 13.67
CA ALA A 11 16.81 -5.03 12.40
C ALA A 11 18.05 -4.21 11.97
N ALA A 12 19.10 -4.13 12.80
CA ALA A 12 20.31 -3.40 12.45
C ALA A 12 20.99 -4.04 11.24
N GLY A 13 21.43 -3.21 10.28
CA GLY A 13 22.06 -3.69 9.05
C GLY A 13 21.12 -4.33 8.03
N THR A 14 19.81 -4.09 8.15
CA THR A 14 18.80 -4.51 7.16
C THR A 14 18.02 -3.29 6.66
N PHE A 15 17.24 -3.44 5.59
CA PHE A 15 16.33 -2.37 5.11
C PHE A 15 15.29 -1.87 6.15
N LEU A 16 15.08 -2.63 7.24
CA LEU A 16 14.23 -2.28 8.37
C LEU A 16 14.89 -1.31 9.34
N ALA A 17 16.19 -1.07 9.21
CA ALA A 17 16.95 -0.19 10.09
C ALA A 17 16.36 1.23 10.12
N ASN A 18 16.52 1.90 11.27
CA ASN A 18 16.05 3.26 11.53
C ASN A 18 14.54 3.44 11.30
N SER A 19 13.75 2.38 11.44
CA SER A 19 12.29 2.45 11.44
C SER A 19 11.75 2.19 12.84
N SER A 20 10.80 3.02 13.28
CA SER A 20 10.02 2.79 14.50
C SER A 20 8.79 1.91 14.25
N LEU A 21 8.61 1.41 13.03
CA LEU A 21 7.45 0.60 12.69
C LEU A 21 7.58 -0.82 13.25
N PRO A 22 6.49 -1.39 13.80
CA PRO A 22 6.49 -2.77 14.27
C PRO A 22 6.80 -3.76 13.15
N LEU A 23 7.49 -4.86 13.47
CA LEU A 23 7.81 -5.93 12.51
C LEU A 23 6.56 -6.52 11.85
N ARG A 24 5.43 -6.59 12.59
CA ARG A 24 4.11 -6.97 12.06
C ARG A 24 3.65 -6.08 10.89
N THR A 25 3.94 -4.78 10.96
CA THR A 25 3.56 -3.86 9.88
C THR A 25 4.40 -4.13 8.64
N TRP A 26 5.68 -4.42 8.82
CA TRP A 26 6.59 -4.80 7.74
C TRP A 26 6.25 -6.13 7.10
N SER A 27 5.88 -7.17 7.87
CA SER A 27 5.47 -8.46 7.31
C SER A 27 4.18 -8.35 6.49
N ARG A 28 3.18 -7.59 6.99
CA ARG A 28 1.96 -7.31 6.23
C ARG A 28 2.23 -6.51 4.96
N ALA A 29 3.10 -5.50 5.03
CA ALA A 29 3.47 -4.71 3.86
C ALA A 29 4.25 -5.55 2.83
N ALA A 30 5.18 -6.40 3.28
CA ALA A 30 5.92 -7.30 2.42
C ALA A 30 4.97 -8.25 1.69
N GLY A 31 4.05 -8.91 2.40
CA GLY A 31 3.04 -9.77 1.79
C GLY A 31 2.16 -9.06 0.75
N PHE A 32 1.79 -7.80 1.00
CA PHE A 32 1.02 -6.99 0.06
C PHE A 32 1.81 -6.66 -1.22
N VAL A 33 3.08 -6.30 -1.08
CA VAL A 33 3.95 -5.88 -2.19
C VAL A 33 4.48 -7.07 -2.99
N THR A 34 4.68 -8.22 -2.38
CA THR A 34 5.17 -9.42 -3.07
C THR A 34 4.05 -10.32 -3.59
N GLY A 35 2.88 -10.32 -2.94
CA GLY A 35 1.76 -11.20 -3.26
C GLY A 35 0.82 -10.67 -4.35
N CYS A 36 0.79 -9.35 -4.59
CA CYS A 36 0.05 -8.79 -5.71
C CYS A 36 0.90 -8.88 -6.99
N GLY A 37 0.37 -9.56 -8.01
CA GLY A 37 0.99 -9.56 -9.35
C GLY A 37 1.03 -8.18 -10.02
N ASP A 38 0.14 -7.27 -9.58
CA ASP A 38 0.14 -5.85 -9.95
C ASP A 38 0.72 -4.98 -8.82
N GLU A 39 1.48 -3.93 -9.16
CA GLU A 39 2.02 -2.93 -8.24
C GLU A 39 0.92 -2.32 -7.35
N PRO A 40 0.95 -2.53 -6.01
CA PRO A 40 -0.08 -2.01 -5.15
C PRO A 40 -0.13 -0.48 -5.10
N GLY A 41 -1.35 0.06 -5.13
CA GLY A 41 -1.61 1.48 -4.86
C GLY A 41 -1.16 1.86 -3.45
N VAL A 42 -0.46 3.00 -3.33
CA VAL A 42 0.02 3.52 -2.02
C VAL A 42 -1.15 3.76 -1.07
N GLN A 43 -2.28 4.21 -1.61
CA GLN A 43 -3.47 4.51 -0.82
C GLN A 43 -4.12 3.25 -0.27
N ASP A 44 -4.21 2.19 -1.07
CA ASP A 44 -4.71 0.88 -0.61
C ASP A 44 -3.81 0.31 0.48
N LEU A 45 -2.49 0.42 0.30
CA LEU A 45 -1.50 0.01 1.30
C LEU A 45 -1.66 0.81 2.60
N ALA A 46 -1.88 2.12 2.53
CA ALA A 46 -2.10 2.97 3.70
C ALA A 46 -3.34 2.56 4.49
N VAL A 47 -4.46 2.33 3.79
CA VAL A 47 -5.73 1.89 4.40
C VAL A 47 -5.59 0.51 5.03
N GLN A 48 -5.00 -0.46 4.33
CA GLN A 48 -4.84 -1.83 4.82
C GLN A 48 -3.93 -1.92 6.05
N LEU A 49 -2.87 -1.12 6.08
CA LEU A 49 -1.90 -1.10 7.18
C LEU A 49 -2.31 -0.16 8.32
N GLY A 50 -3.26 0.75 8.11
CA GLY A 50 -3.64 1.77 9.10
C GLY A 50 -2.53 2.78 9.36
N VAL A 51 -1.73 3.11 8.34
CA VAL A 51 -0.60 4.06 8.45
C VAL A 51 -0.85 5.29 7.58
N SER A 52 -0.15 6.39 7.89
CA SER A 52 -0.21 7.58 7.02
C SER A 52 0.25 7.26 5.60
N TYR A 53 -0.29 7.96 4.61
CA TYR A 53 0.11 7.84 3.21
C TYR A 53 1.63 7.99 3.01
N ARG A 54 2.27 8.96 3.67
CA ARG A 54 3.72 9.18 3.58
C ARG A 54 4.52 8.02 4.18
N THR A 55 3.97 7.37 5.20
CA THR A 55 4.54 6.16 5.79
C THR A 55 4.40 5.00 4.81
N ALA A 56 3.20 4.77 4.27
CA ALA A 56 2.92 3.75 3.25
C ALA A 56 3.84 3.86 2.04
N LEU A 57 4.02 5.08 1.50
CA LEU A 57 4.92 5.35 0.38
C LEU A 57 6.37 4.96 0.71
N ARG A 58 6.84 5.29 1.92
CA ARG A 58 8.19 4.95 2.37
C ARG A 58 8.37 3.43 2.54
N LEU A 59 7.40 2.73 3.13
CA LEU A 59 7.45 1.27 3.22
C LEU A 59 7.56 0.65 1.84
N ARG A 60 6.66 1.06 0.92
CA ARG A 60 6.60 0.47 -0.43
C ARG A 60 7.94 0.63 -1.15
N ARG A 61 8.48 1.85 -1.17
CA ARG A 61 9.78 2.15 -1.80
C ARG A 61 10.92 1.33 -1.21
N ARG A 62 11.00 1.22 0.12
CA ARG A 62 12.05 0.41 0.77
C ARG A 62 11.95 -1.06 0.43
N ILE A 63 10.73 -1.61 0.35
CA ILE A 63 10.52 -3.01 -0.01
C ILE A 63 10.86 -3.25 -1.48
N GLN A 64 10.47 -2.34 -2.38
CA GLN A 64 10.82 -2.41 -3.80
C GLN A 64 12.33 -2.35 -4.00
N GLN A 65 12.99 -1.36 -3.41
CA GLN A 65 14.44 -1.19 -3.45
C GLN A 65 15.17 -2.43 -2.91
N ALA A 66 14.76 -2.96 -1.76
CA ALA A 66 15.34 -4.18 -1.19
C ALA A 66 15.19 -5.42 -2.10
N ARG A 67 14.14 -5.48 -2.94
CA ARG A 67 13.94 -6.55 -3.93
C ARG A 67 14.80 -6.32 -5.17
N GLU A 68 14.90 -5.09 -5.63
CA GLU A 68 15.68 -4.68 -6.82
C GLU A 68 17.18 -4.85 -6.59
N GLU A 69 17.69 -4.43 -5.42
CA GLU A 69 19.09 -4.56 -5.03
C GLU A 69 19.51 -6.03 -4.82
N GLY A 70 18.55 -6.90 -4.50
CA GLY A 70 18.79 -8.33 -4.33
C GLY A 70 19.49 -8.69 -3.01
N GLY A 71 20.15 -9.85 -2.98
CA GLY A 71 20.98 -10.27 -1.85
C GLY A 71 20.23 -10.64 -0.56
N ARG A 72 20.78 -10.25 0.60
CA ARG A 72 20.26 -10.58 1.94
C ARG A 72 18.91 -9.93 2.21
N ASP A 73 18.73 -8.68 1.80
CA ASP A 73 17.50 -7.93 2.06
C ASP A 73 16.33 -8.44 1.21
N ALA A 74 16.57 -8.83 -0.04
CA ALA A 74 15.54 -9.50 -0.86
C ALA A 74 15.05 -10.81 -0.22
N ARG A 75 15.95 -11.63 0.34
CA ARG A 75 15.58 -12.84 1.09
C ARG A 75 14.81 -12.51 2.35
N LEU A 76 15.15 -11.42 3.03
CA LEU A 76 14.44 -10.96 4.22
C LEU A 76 13.03 -10.48 3.88
N VAL A 77 12.84 -9.75 2.78
CA VAL A 77 11.52 -9.38 2.25
C VAL A 77 10.69 -10.64 1.96
N ALA A 78 11.25 -11.63 1.26
CA ALA A 78 10.57 -12.89 0.98
C ALA A 78 10.18 -13.64 2.27
N SER A 79 11.08 -13.67 3.25
CA SER A 79 10.83 -14.30 4.56
C SER A 79 9.70 -13.59 5.31
N LEU A 80 9.70 -12.25 5.30
CA LEU A 80 8.65 -11.44 5.91
C LEU A 80 7.29 -11.66 5.24
N ALA A 81 7.26 -11.82 3.92
CA ALA A 81 6.04 -12.15 3.19
C ALA A 81 5.51 -13.53 3.58
N ALA A 82 6.39 -14.52 3.75
CA ALA A 82 6.02 -15.89 4.16
C ALA A 82 5.46 -15.96 5.59
N LEU A 83 5.92 -15.09 6.51
CA LEU A 83 5.40 -15.01 7.89
C LEU A 83 3.93 -14.59 7.97
N CYS A 84 3.38 -14.04 6.89
CA CYS A 84 1.98 -13.68 6.82
C CYS A 84 1.27 -14.59 5.81
N PRO A 85 0.79 -15.79 6.22
CA PRO A 85 -0.07 -16.61 5.38
C PRO A 85 -1.49 -16.02 5.28
N ALA A 86 -1.63 -14.69 5.33
CA ALA A 86 -2.82 -14.00 4.87
C ALA A 86 -2.89 -14.07 3.33
N GLY A 87 -2.85 -15.29 2.81
CA GLY A 87 -3.92 -15.86 2.02
C GLY A 87 -5.05 -14.87 1.73
N ASN A 88 -4.88 -14.04 0.70
CA ASN A 88 -5.65 -14.05 -0.55
C ASN A 88 -7.21 -14.02 -0.49
N ALA A 89 -7.86 -14.28 0.64
CA ALA A 89 -9.28 -14.64 0.71
C ALA A 89 -10.23 -13.46 0.92
N ARG A 90 -9.74 -12.23 1.10
CA ARG A 90 -10.60 -11.03 1.24
C ARG A 90 -10.34 -9.89 0.25
N MET A 91 -9.43 -10.05 -0.71
CA MET A 91 -9.08 -8.97 -1.65
C MET A 91 -9.37 -9.27 -3.14
N THR A 92 -10.13 -10.31 -3.45
CA THR A 92 -10.91 -10.36 -4.70
C THR A 92 -12.10 -9.40 -4.71
N LEU A 93 -12.24 -8.51 -3.71
CA LEU A 93 -12.92 -7.24 -3.94
C LEU A 93 -11.94 -6.26 -4.61
N ARG A 94 -11.55 -6.60 -5.84
CA ARG A 94 -11.64 -5.61 -6.92
C ARG A 94 -13.11 -5.21 -6.96
N LEU A 95 -13.52 -4.28 -6.10
CA LEU A 95 -14.62 -3.39 -6.49
C LEU A 95 -14.15 -2.83 -7.83
N PRO A 96 -14.89 -3.03 -8.93
CA PRO A 96 -14.52 -2.44 -10.19
C PRO A 96 -14.34 -0.96 -9.89
N ARG A 97 -13.12 -0.46 -10.14
CA ARG A 97 -12.86 0.96 -10.28
C ARG A 97 -13.98 1.44 -11.17
N ARG A 98 -14.98 2.14 -10.59
CA ARG A 98 -16.20 2.55 -11.28
C ARG A 98 -15.78 2.96 -12.67
N ALA A 99 -16.15 2.16 -13.67
CA ALA A 99 -16.00 2.55 -15.05
C ALA A 99 -16.58 3.95 -15.11
N ALA A 100 -15.76 4.89 -15.57
CA ALA A 100 -16.18 6.25 -15.80
C ALA A 100 -17.56 6.18 -16.45
N ALA A 101 -18.57 6.72 -15.76
CA ALA A 101 -19.81 7.07 -16.42
C ALA A 101 -19.38 7.84 -17.67
N GLY A 102 -19.81 7.34 -18.84
CA GLY A 102 -19.47 7.91 -20.12
C GLY A 102 -19.76 9.41 -20.17
N PRO A 103 -19.22 10.12 -21.17
CA PRO A 103 -19.40 11.55 -21.29
C PRO A 103 -20.88 11.93 -21.16
N LEU A 104 -21.16 12.81 -20.20
CA LEU A 104 -22.47 13.41 -20.00
C LEU A 104 -22.98 13.95 -21.36
N PRO A 105 -24.25 13.68 -21.75
CA PRO A 105 -24.81 14.26 -22.95
C PRO A 105 -24.83 15.79 -22.83
N ARG A 106 -24.19 16.43 -23.81
CA ARG A 106 -24.20 17.88 -24.00
C ARG A 106 -25.62 18.34 -24.36
N HIS A 107 -26.22 19.09 -23.45
CA HIS A 107 -27.26 20.10 -23.68
C HIS A 107 -28.59 19.65 -24.29
N ALA A 108 -29.56 19.32 -23.42
CA ALA A 108 -30.97 19.59 -23.72
C ALA A 108 -31.26 21.03 -23.27
N THR A 109 -31.16 21.99 -24.20
CA THR A 109 -31.69 23.35 -23.99
C THR A 109 -33.21 23.25 -23.85
N ARG A 110 -33.70 23.35 -22.61
CA ARG A 110 -35.11 23.55 -22.32
C ARG A 110 -35.45 24.99 -22.72
N SER A 111 -36.06 25.15 -23.88
CA SER A 111 -36.67 26.41 -24.30
C SER A 111 -37.73 26.81 -23.27
N VAL A 112 -37.46 27.86 -22.50
CA VAL A 112 -38.43 28.54 -21.65
C VAL A 112 -39.12 29.60 -22.51
N PRO A 113 -40.46 29.60 -22.65
CA PRO A 113 -41.16 30.62 -23.43
C PRO A 113 -41.16 31.98 -22.70
N PRO A 114 -41.13 33.10 -23.44
CA PRO A 114 -41.16 34.45 -22.84
C PRO A 114 -42.54 34.76 -22.24
N PRO A 115 -42.62 35.59 -21.17
CA PRO A 115 -43.89 35.97 -20.56
C PRO A 115 -44.68 36.93 -21.45
N ALA A 116 -46.00 36.72 -21.49
CA ALA A 116 -46.97 37.58 -22.15
C ALA A 116 -46.94 39.00 -21.57
N ARG A 117 -46.82 40.01 -22.43
CA ARG A 117 -47.07 41.42 -22.08
C ARG A 117 -48.59 41.66 -22.07
N ARG A 118 -49.06 42.35 -21.03
CA ARG A 118 -50.35 43.06 -21.02
C ARG A 118 -50.26 44.32 -21.85
#